data_AF-A0AAU2M1Y7-F1
#
_entry.id   AF-A0AAU2M1Y7-F1
#
_cell.length_a   1.000
_cell.length_b   1.000
_cell.length_c   1.000
_cell.angle_alpha   90.00
_cell.angle_beta   90.00
_cell.angle_gamma   90.00
#
_symmetry.space_group_name_H-M   'P 1'
#
loop_
_entity.id
_entity.type
_entity.pdbx_description
1 polymer ?
#
loop_
_entity_poly.entity_id
_entity_poly.type
_entity_poly.pdbx_seq_one_letter_code
_entity_poly.pdbx_strand_id
1 'polypeptide(L)'
;MKVFLVSDWDPSGVHLFSALTEDVSAFAAVDAHGTEIIFERLAVTEQQIEEHRLPTAPTKASDNRSFTRTSTTQAEALPPNILASIVREAITSHHDPHILASLLEREEHERRDLLGGLGLQVDPGPNDAN
;
A
#
# COMPACT_ATOMS: atom_id res chain seq x y z
N MET A 1 -8.53 -5.80 -10.20
CA MET A 1 -7.93 -5.88 -8.85
C MET A 1 -6.57 -5.20 -8.86
N LYS A 2 -6.18 -4.46 -7.82
CA LYS A 2 -4.83 -3.89 -7.72
C LYS A 2 -4.09 -4.47 -6.52
N VAL A 3 -2.79 -4.71 -6.69
CA VAL A 3 -1.90 -5.22 -5.64
C VAL A 3 -0.73 -4.26 -5.50
N PHE A 4 -0.61 -3.67 -4.32
CA PHE A 4 0.46 -2.73 -3.98
C PHE A 4 1.55 -3.44 -3.19
N LEU A 5 2.80 -3.33 -3.67
CA LEU A 5 3.96 -3.87 -2.98
C LEU A 5 4.83 -2.75 -2.39
N VAL A 6 5.17 -2.91 -1.11
CA VAL A 6 6.26 -2.19 -0.45
C VAL A 6 7.34 -3.21 -0.09
N SER A 7 8.55 -3.04 -0.61
CA SER A 7 9.69 -3.92 -0.36
C SER A 7 11.01 -3.15 -0.43
N ASP A 8 12.07 -3.75 0.08
CA ASP A 8 13.42 -3.22 -0.09
C ASP A 8 13.82 -3.04 -1.55
N TRP A 9 14.69 -2.07 -1.79
CA TRP A 9 15.42 -1.93 -3.03
C TRP A 9 16.69 -2.77 -2.98
N ASP A 10 16.54 -4.08 -3.15
CA ASP A 10 17.64 -5.03 -3.22
C ASP A 10 17.26 -6.23 -4.13
N PRO A 11 18.19 -7.17 -4.41
CA PRO A 11 17.88 -8.32 -5.25
C PRO A 11 16.68 -9.13 -4.74
N SER A 12 16.58 -9.36 -3.42
CA SER A 12 15.46 -10.09 -2.81
C SER A 12 14.12 -9.40 -3.01
N GLY A 13 14.06 -8.09 -2.81
CA GLY A 13 12.85 -7.29 -3.00
C GLY A 13 12.39 -7.35 -4.45
N VAL A 14 13.30 -7.26 -5.43
CA VAL A 14 12.96 -7.41 -6.85
C VAL A 14 12.42 -8.82 -7.16
N HIS A 15 13.06 -9.86 -6.64
CA HIS A 15 12.59 -11.23 -6.83
C HIS A 15 11.24 -11.51 -6.16
N LEU A 16 10.98 -10.90 -5.00
CA LEU A 16 9.69 -10.98 -4.32
C LEU A 16 8.57 -10.46 -5.22
N PHE A 17 8.79 -9.36 -5.93
CA PHE A 17 7.80 -8.80 -6.85
C PHE A 17 7.48 -9.75 -8.01
N SER A 18 8.49 -10.35 -8.64
CA SER A 18 8.26 -11.32 -9.72
C SER A 18 7.53 -12.58 -9.23
N ALA A 19 7.94 -13.13 -8.09
CA ALA A 19 7.32 -14.34 -7.54
C ALA A 19 5.86 -14.10 -7.14
N LEU A 20 5.59 -12.98 -6.45
CA LEU A 20 4.24 -12.60 -6.05
C LEU A 20 3.33 -12.36 -7.25
N THR A 21 3.85 -11.73 -8.31
CA THR A 21 3.10 -11.51 -9.55
C THR A 21 2.72 -12.84 -10.22
N GLU A 22 3.65 -13.80 -10.26
CA GLU A 22 3.43 -15.13 -10.81
C GLU A 22 2.36 -15.90 -10.01
N ASP A 23 2.54 -16.00 -8.69
CA ASP A 23 1.66 -16.77 -7.81
C ASP A 23 0.23 -16.23 -7.79
N VAL A 24 0.07 -14.91 -7.66
CA VAL A 24 -1.25 -14.27 -7.62
C VAL A 24 -1.96 -14.38 -8.99
N SER A 25 -1.21 -14.26 -10.09
CA SER A 25 -1.77 -14.43 -11.43
C SER A 25 -2.20 -15.88 -11.66
N ALA A 26 -1.41 -16.86 -11.23
CA ALA A 26 -1.75 -18.27 -11.32
C ALA A 26 -3.00 -18.61 -10.50
N PHE A 27 -3.12 -18.08 -9.30
CA PHE A 27 -4.30 -18.25 -8.45
C PHE A 27 -5.56 -17.67 -9.10
N ALA A 28 -5.50 -16.42 -9.57
CA ALA A 28 -6.63 -15.77 -10.21
C ALA A 28 -7.04 -16.41 -11.54
N ALA A 29 -6.08 -17.02 -12.26
CA ALA A 29 -6.38 -17.77 -13.48
C ALA A 29 -7.24 -19.02 -13.21
N VAL A 30 -7.30 -19.52 -11.97
CA VAL A 30 -8.15 -20.65 -11.57
C VAL A 30 -9.45 -20.16 -10.93
N ASP A 31 -9.37 -19.22 -9.99
CA ASP A 31 -10.50 -18.88 -9.11
C ASP A 31 -11.24 -17.59 -9.51
N ALA A 32 -10.67 -16.76 -10.38
CA ALA A 32 -11.18 -15.43 -10.70
C ALA A 32 -11.05 -15.08 -12.20
N HIS A 33 -11.45 -16.02 -13.06
CA HIS A 33 -11.36 -15.86 -14.52
C HIS A 33 -11.89 -14.51 -15.02
N GLY A 34 -11.10 -13.85 -15.88
CA GLY A 34 -11.45 -12.55 -16.46
C GLY A 34 -11.17 -11.35 -15.55
N THR A 35 -10.66 -11.56 -14.34
CA THR A 35 -10.22 -10.46 -13.46
C THR A 35 -8.85 -9.97 -13.91
N GLU A 36 -8.78 -8.70 -14.34
CA GLU A 36 -7.51 -8.02 -14.55
C GLU A 36 -6.86 -7.72 -13.20
N ILE A 37 -5.59 -8.13 -13.03
CA ILE A 37 -4.79 -7.80 -11.86
C ILE A 37 -3.66 -6.87 -12.27
N ILE A 38 -3.57 -5.73 -11.58
CA ILE A 38 -2.54 -4.71 -11.80
C ILE A 38 -1.62 -4.73 -10.58
N PHE A 39 -0.35 -5.06 -10.80
CA PHE A 39 0.68 -5.06 -9.77
C PHE A 39 1.48 -3.77 -9.83
N GLU A 40 1.67 -3.13 -8.68
CA GLU A 40 2.34 -1.84 -8.59
C GLU A 40 3.28 -1.82 -7.39
N ARG A 41 4.57 -1.53 -7.63
CA ARG A 41 5.54 -1.31 -6.57
C ARG A 41 5.48 0.15 -6.15
N LEU A 42 5.02 0.39 -4.91
CA LEU A 42 4.90 1.73 -4.36
C LEU A 42 6.20 2.25 -3.76
N ALA A 43 6.96 1.38 -3.10
CA ALA A 43 8.22 1.73 -2.44
C ALA A 43 9.08 0.47 -2.20
N VAL A 44 10.39 0.58 -2.03
CA VAL A 44 11.22 1.74 -2.37
C VAL A 44 11.55 1.70 -3.86
N THR A 45 11.53 2.84 -4.54
CA THR A 45 11.97 2.98 -5.94
C THR A 45 13.27 3.75 -6.06
N GLU A 46 13.98 3.59 -7.18
CA GLU A 46 15.21 4.35 -7.48
C GLU A 46 14.99 5.87 -7.41
N GLN A 47 13.86 6.34 -7.93
CA GLN A 47 13.47 7.75 -7.87
C GLN A 47 13.30 8.23 -6.43
N GLN A 48 12.63 7.47 -5.57
CA GLN A 48 12.45 7.81 -4.15
C GLN A 48 13.78 7.85 -3.39
N ILE A 49 14.73 6.97 -3.74
CA ILE A 49 16.09 6.97 -3.16
C ILE A 49 16.78 8.30 -3.46
N GLU A 50 16.71 8.77 -4.72
CA GLU A 50 17.30 10.04 -5.14
C GLU A 50 16.59 11.25 -4.51
N GLU A 51 15.27 11.30 -4.60
CA GLU A 51 14.44 12.41 -4.11
C GLU A 51 14.57 12.63 -2.60
N HIS A 52 14.53 11.55 -1.82
CA HIS A 52 14.63 11.61 -0.36
C HIS A 52 16.05 11.45 0.17
N ARG A 53 17.05 11.31 -0.73
CA ARG A 53 18.47 11.07 -0.39
C ARG A 53 18.63 9.93 0.60
N LEU A 54 17.94 8.83 0.33
CA LEU A 54 17.90 7.69 1.25
C LEU A 54 19.30 7.05 1.39
N PRO A 55 19.65 6.55 2.59
CA PRO A 55 20.88 5.79 2.75
C PRO A 55 20.93 4.60 1.80
N THR A 56 22.08 4.44 1.15
CA THR A 56 22.37 3.34 0.25
C THR A 56 23.56 2.54 0.76
N ALA A 57 23.51 1.22 0.56
CA ALA A 57 24.62 0.32 0.82
C ALA A 57 25.09 -0.34 -0.50
N PRO A 58 26.38 -0.66 -0.65
CA PRO A 58 26.83 -1.42 -1.81
C PRO A 58 26.25 -2.83 -1.79
N THR A 59 25.96 -3.38 -2.97
CA THR A 59 25.52 -4.77 -3.11
C THR A 59 26.64 -5.73 -2.68
N LYS A 60 26.29 -6.81 -1.96
CA LYS A 60 27.27 -7.83 -1.56
C LYS A 60 27.82 -8.53 -2.80
N ALA A 61 29.14 -8.62 -2.92
CA ALA A 61 29.84 -9.22 -4.07
C ALA A 61 29.51 -10.72 -4.32
N SER A 62 28.93 -11.43 -3.34
CA SER A 62 28.50 -12.82 -3.51
C SER A 62 27.08 -12.98 -4.07
N ASP A 63 26.34 -11.89 -4.25
CA ASP A 63 24.98 -11.94 -4.75
C ASP A 63 25.02 -12.02 -6.29
N ASN A 64 25.20 -13.26 -6.78
CA ASN A 64 25.30 -13.62 -8.21
C ASN A 64 23.96 -13.56 -8.95
N ARG A 65 22.91 -13.07 -8.30
CA ARG A 65 21.64 -12.76 -8.97
C ARG A 65 21.90 -11.53 -9.81
N SER A 66 21.51 -11.56 -11.08
CA SER A 66 21.76 -10.52 -12.10
C SER A 66 21.12 -9.18 -11.73
N PHE A 67 21.64 -8.54 -10.70
CA PHE A 67 21.20 -7.26 -10.21
C PHE A 67 22.16 -6.23 -10.78
N THR A 68 21.75 -5.60 -11.88
CA THR A 68 22.54 -4.61 -12.63
C THR A 68 22.83 -3.32 -11.83
N ARG A 69 22.42 -3.25 -10.56
CA ARG A 69 22.42 -2.04 -9.74
C ARG A 69 23.47 -2.12 -8.63
N THR A 70 24.10 -0.98 -8.38
CA THR A 70 25.28 -0.84 -7.52
C THR A 70 24.96 -0.55 -6.06
N SER A 71 23.68 -0.31 -5.74
CA SER A 71 23.25 0.05 -4.39
C SER A 71 21.96 -0.63 -3.98
N THR A 72 21.83 -0.84 -2.67
CA THR A 72 20.61 -1.30 -2.01
C THR A 72 20.11 -0.27 -1.02
N THR A 73 18.80 -0.21 -0.83
CA THR A 73 18.15 0.63 0.19
C THR A 73 17.00 -0.15 0.84
N GLN A 74 16.93 -0.09 2.16
CA GLN A 74 15.86 -0.73 2.92
C GLN A 74 14.60 0.14 2.93
N ALA A 75 13.42 -0.49 3.00
CA ALA A 75 12.15 0.22 3.03
C ALA A 75 11.99 1.13 4.25
N GLU A 76 12.50 0.73 5.42
CA GLU A 76 12.50 1.55 6.63
C GLU A 76 13.39 2.79 6.54
N ALA A 77 14.19 2.94 5.48
CA ALA A 77 14.94 4.16 5.23
C ALA A 77 14.02 5.33 4.83
N LEU A 78 12.85 5.05 4.24
CA LEU A 78 11.86 6.07 3.95
C LEU A 78 11.28 6.63 5.26
N PRO A 79 11.15 7.97 5.39
CA PRO A 79 10.46 8.56 6.53
C PRO A 79 9.04 7.99 6.67
N PRO A 80 8.61 7.58 7.89
CA PRO A 80 7.31 6.91 8.08
C PRO A 80 6.11 7.73 7.58
N ASN A 81 6.16 9.05 7.74
CA ASN A 81 5.13 9.95 7.25
C ASN A 81 5.05 9.95 5.71
N ILE A 82 6.18 9.81 5.01
CA ILE A 82 6.22 9.75 3.55
C ILE A 82 5.70 8.41 3.05
N LEU A 83 6.14 7.30 3.65
CA LEU A 83 5.60 5.98 3.30
C LEU A 83 4.09 5.90 3.54
N ALA A 84 3.61 6.48 4.65
CA ALA A 84 2.18 6.56 4.95
C ALA A 84 1.42 7.39 3.89
N SER A 85 1.98 8.51 3.42
CA SER A 85 1.38 9.29 2.33
C SER A 85 1.33 8.51 1.03
N ILE A 86 2.43 7.85 0.62
CA ILE A 86 2.49 7.04 -0.61
C ILE A 86 1.39 5.96 -0.60
N VAL A 87 1.28 5.20 0.50
CA VAL A 87 0.28 4.14 0.61
C VAL A 87 -1.13 4.72 0.64
N ARG A 88 -1.34 5.84 1.35
CA ARG A 88 -2.65 6.50 1.41
C ARG A 88 -3.09 7.02 0.05
N GLU A 89 -2.21 7.65 -0.70
CA GLU A 89 -2.48 8.16 -2.04
C GLU A 89 -2.79 7.02 -3.01
N ALA A 90 -2.00 5.95 -2.98
CA ALA A 90 -2.25 4.76 -3.79
C ALA A 90 -3.65 4.18 -3.50
N ILE A 91 -4.01 3.96 -2.23
CA ILE A 91 -5.34 3.45 -1.87
C ILE A 91 -6.44 4.44 -2.29
N THR A 92 -6.34 5.71 -1.88
CA THR A 92 -7.42 6.68 -2.11
C THR A 92 -7.65 7.00 -3.58
N SER A 93 -6.62 6.93 -4.44
CA SER A 93 -6.76 7.13 -5.89
C SER A 93 -7.61 6.07 -6.61
N HIS A 94 -7.90 4.94 -5.95
CA HIS A 94 -8.69 3.84 -6.52
C HIS A 94 -10.07 3.67 -5.92
N HIS A 95 -10.46 4.56 -5.02
CA HIS A 95 -11.81 4.59 -4.45
C HIS A 95 -12.51 5.85 -4.94
N ASP A 96 -13.77 5.72 -5.36
CA ASP A 96 -14.60 6.89 -5.62
C ASP A 96 -14.86 7.59 -4.27
N PRO A 97 -14.38 8.83 -4.07
CA PRO A 97 -14.53 9.53 -2.82
C PRO A 97 -15.99 9.79 -2.44
N HIS A 98 -16.90 9.87 -3.42
CA HIS A 98 -18.33 10.03 -3.18
C HIS A 98 -18.98 8.75 -2.68
N ILE A 99 -18.57 7.59 -3.23
CA ILE A 99 -19.02 6.28 -2.73
C ILE A 99 -18.54 6.08 -1.30
N LEU A 100 -17.27 6.39 -1.01
CA LEU A 100 -16.70 6.27 0.33
C LEU A 100 -17.41 7.17 1.34
N ALA A 101 -17.62 8.45 1.00
CA ALA A 101 -18.35 9.38 1.85
C ALA A 101 -19.78 8.90 2.13
N SER A 102 -20.50 8.46 1.11
CA SER A 102 -21.87 7.95 1.25
C SER A 102 -21.95 6.69 2.11
N LEU A 103 -20.94 5.81 2.04
CA LEU A 103 -20.85 4.62 2.89
C LEU A 103 -20.59 4.98 4.35
N LEU A 104 -19.65 5.90 4.62
CA LEU A 104 -19.35 6.36 5.97
C LEU A 104 -20.53 7.10 6.62
N GLU A 105 -21.25 7.92 5.85
CA GLU A 105 -22.48 8.59 6.32
C GLU A 105 -23.56 7.58 6.70
N ARG A 106 -23.72 6.52 5.89
CA ARG A 106 -24.68 5.45 6.17
C ARG A 106 -24.26 4.63 7.39
N GLU A 107 -22.99 4.26 7.50
CA GLU A 107 -22.45 3.55 8.67
C GLU A 107 -22.69 4.35 9.96
N GLU A 108 -22.42 5.67 9.96
CA GLU A 108 -22.65 6.49 11.15
C GLU A 108 -24.14 6.64 11.47
N HIS A 109 -25.02 6.65 10.46
CA HIS A 109 -26.47 6.62 10.69
C HIS A 109 -26.91 5.29 11.34
N GLU A 110 -26.49 4.16 10.76
CA GLU A 110 -26.79 2.83 11.28
C GLU A 110 -26.22 2.63 12.70
N ARG A 111 -25.00 3.11 12.94
CA ARG A 111 -24.37 3.07 14.27
C ARG A 111 -25.13 3.89 15.29
N ARG A 112 -25.59 5.10 14.93
CA ARG A 112 -26.43 5.94 15.80
C ARG A 112 -27.77 5.28 16.09
N ASP A 113 -28.41 4.68 15.09
CA ASP A 113 -29.70 4.00 15.25
C ASP A 113 -29.57 2.76 16.15
N LEU A 114 -28.51 1.96 15.96
CA LEU A 114 -28.23 0.80 16.81
C LEU A 114 -27.94 1.19 18.26
N LEU A 115 -27.11 2.21 18.48
CA LEU A 115 -26.77 2.67 19.83
C LEU A 115 -27.96 3.33 20.52
N GLY A 116 -28.75 4.13 19.78
CA GLY A 116 -30.01 4.71 20.25
C GLY A 116 -31.03 3.63 20.62
N GLY A 117 -31.16 2.58 19.81
CA GLY A 117 -32.02 1.43 20.09
C GLY A 117 -31.57 0.59 21.31
N LEU A 118 -30.27 0.60 21.62
CA LEU A 118 -29.68 -0.05 22.79
C LEU A 118 -29.59 0.87 24.03
N GLY A 119 -30.03 2.14 23.93
CA GLY A 119 -29.99 3.11 25.02
C GLY A 119 -28.58 3.61 25.37
N LEU A 120 -27.59 3.39 24.51
CA LEU A 120 -26.22 3.88 24.65
C LEU A 120 -26.08 5.20 23.88
N GLN A 121 -25.57 6.24 24.54
CA GLN A 121 -25.31 7.51 23.84
C GLN A 121 -24.08 7.39 22.95
N VAL A 122 -24.21 7.84 21.70
CA VAL A 122 -23.06 8.18 20.86
C VAL A 122 -22.46 9.47 21.40
N ASP A 123 -21.29 9.37 22.02
CA ASP A 123 -20.48 10.53 22.37
C ASP A 123 -20.07 11.22 21.05
N PRO A 124 -20.36 12.52 20.84
CA PRO A 124 -19.84 13.22 19.68
C PRO A 124 -18.32 13.20 19.77
N GLY A 125 -17.69 12.46 18.86
CA GLY A 125 -16.22 12.46 18.70
C GLY A 125 -15.71 13.90 18.56
N PRO A 126 -14.41 14.15 18.84
CA PRO A 126 -13.88 15.49 19.02
C PRO A 126 -14.03 16.31 17.72
N ASN A 127 -15.09 17.10 17.72
CA ASN A 127 -15.40 18.32 17.01
C ASN A 127 -14.67 18.58 15.69
N ASP A 128 -15.47 18.56 14.62
CA ASP A 128 -15.49 19.59 13.59
C ASP A 128 -15.50 21.01 14.21
N ALA A 129 -14.34 21.44 14.72
CA ALA A 129 -14.05 22.82 15.04
C ALA A 129 -12.65 23.16 14.51
N ASN A 130 -12.61 23.52 13.23
CA ASN A 130 -12.15 24.82 12.72
C ASN A 130 -11.84 24.71 11.22
#